data_AF-A0A2D4SN69-F1
#
_entry.id   AF-A0A2D4SN69-F1
#
_cell.length_a   1.000
_cell.length_b   1.000
_cell.length_c   1.000
_cell.angle_alpha   90.00
_cell.angle_beta   90.00
_cell.angle_gamma   90.00
#
_symmetry.space_group_name_H-M   'P 1'
#
loop_
_entity.id
_entity.type
_entity.pdbx_description
1 polymer ?
#
loop_
_entity_poly.entity_id
_entity_poly.type
_entity_poly.pdbx_seq_one_letter_code
_entity_poly.pdbx_strand_id
1 'polypeptide(L)'
;MRKTKHVGGLVDVDNDGLDDRLIDSSVTNEVGILAILHRLDRMQLHELEQETLEKMLKDLQERQDVLLEVAKEFERSVHKQISEGKYNTLRMMRKKIRILNKRYQGIEEEKEKLTGIIQEVKLRASIESHIGKKWWGRISQFTFAIIIFVLLLLMYDFSTDRHPSHFLSPWNIFYIDSLCCIYLLWEFFYRLSHADNKKWFWKKNWIDFVTSIPIPPADPTRFIRLGRASRLLRFLRFLRILRLFRAMYFFWRGMEKINDLFDVKMMKKSIRWAMFVIFVGAIVILKVEETPTASHDLDSFAWSLWWSFTTVVTGGFADIYNPTTWVGQMITAVLVLSGMILIGVFTATLTSLYVGEETDDLEELSERMDTKLSAIQKQIDDRFEEQNEKIKQLQDKQ
;
A
#
# COMPACT_ATOMS: atom_id res chain seq x y z
N MET A 1 -29.54 -28.32 -24.85
CA MET A 1 -28.63 -27.32 -25.43
C MET A 1 -29.16 -25.93 -25.08
N ARG A 2 -28.70 -25.34 -23.97
CA ARG A 2 -29.06 -23.96 -23.62
C ARG A 2 -28.26 -23.02 -24.53
N LYS A 3 -28.97 -22.14 -25.25
CA LYS A 3 -28.36 -21.12 -26.10
C LYS A 3 -27.74 -20.05 -25.19
N THR A 4 -26.43 -19.91 -25.22
CA THR A 4 -25.72 -18.73 -24.72
C THR A 4 -26.26 -17.50 -25.45
N LYS A 5 -26.84 -16.54 -24.71
CA LYS A 5 -27.29 -15.27 -25.26
C LYS A 5 -26.14 -14.27 -25.12
N HIS A 6 -25.49 -13.94 -26.23
CA HIS A 6 -24.58 -12.80 -26.29
C HIS A 6 -25.42 -11.52 -26.44
N VAL A 7 -25.84 -10.93 -25.33
CA VAL A 7 -26.45 -9.58 -25.31
C VAL A 7 -25.39 -8.61 -24.80
N GLY A 8 -24.94 -7.69 -25.64
CA GLY A 8 -24.05 -6.59 -25.23
C GLY A 8 -22.60 -6.97 -24.87
N GLY A 9 -22.13 -8.18 -25.22
CA GLY A 9 -20.79 -8.64 -24.88
C GLY A 9 -20.66 -9.34 -23.52
N LEU A 10 -21.75 -9.44 -22.76
CA LEU A 10 -21.83 -10.21 -21.52
C LEU A 10 -21.85 -11.72 -21.83
N VAL A 11 -21.10 -12.52 -21.07
CA VAL A 11 -21.20 -13.98 -21.11
C VAL A 11 -22.04 -14.44 -19.93
N ASP A 12 -23.31 -14.70 -20.22
CA ASP A 12 -24.31 -15.11 -19.24
C ASP A 12 -24.83 -16.52 -19.64
N VAL A 13 -24.34 -17.54 -18.94
CA VAL A 13 -24.59 -18.98 -19.15
C VAL A 13 -25.80 -19.45 -18.34
N ASP A 14 -26.03 -18.87 -17.15
CA ASP A 14 -27.15 -19.23 -16.28
C ASP A 14 -28.39 -18.32 -16.44
N ASN A 15 -28.28 -17.25 -17.22
CA ASN A 15 -29.30 -16.27 -17.59
C ASN A 15 -29.80 -15.45 -16.38
N ASP A 16 -28.93 -15.16 -15.43
CA ASP A 16 -29.20 -14.30 -14.29
C ASP A 16 -28.95 -12.79 -14.56
N GLY A 17 -28.43 -12.46 -15.74
CA GLY A 17 -28.10 -11.10 -16.16
C GLY A 17 -26.74 -10.60 -15.65
N LEU A 18 -25.93 -11.46 -15.05
CA LEU A 18 -24.58 -11.18 -14.60
C LEU A 18 -23.56 -11.78 -15.59
N ASP A 19 -22.33 -11.27 -15.56
CA ASP A 19 -21.25 -11.83 -16.38
C ASP A 19 -20.56 -12.97 -15.61
N ASP A 20 -20.72 -14.20 -16.07
CA ASP A 20 -20.14 -15.41 -15.47
C ASP A 20 -18.60 -15.43 -15.52
N ARG A 21 -17.97 -14.49 -16.25
CA ARG A 21 -16.51 -14.27 -16.16
C ARG A 21 -16.10 -13.59 -14.87
N LEU A 22 -17.02 -12.86 -14.24
CA LEU A 22 -16.78 -12.04 -13.05
C LEU A 22 -17.27 -12.73 -11.77
N ILE A 23 -18.11 -13.76 -11.89
CA ILE A 23 -18.81 -14.40 -10.78
C ILE A 23 -18.79 -15.92 -10.96
N ASP A 24 -18.44 -16.65 -9.90
CA ASP A 24 -18.59 -18.12 -9.86
C ASP A 24 -20.09 -18.46 -9.74
N SER A 25 -20.64 -19.09 -10.78
CA SER A 25 -22.06 -19.50 -10.88
C SER A 25 -22.51 -20.46 -9.76
N SER A 26 -21.59 -20.97 -8.94
CA SER A 26 -21.92 -21.77 -7.76
C SER A 26 -22.38 -20.95 -6.53
N VAL A 27 -22.20 -19.60 -6.54
CA VAL A 27 -22.47 -18.70 -5.39
C VAL A 27 -23.71 -17.82 -5.59
N THR A 28 -24.43 -17.98 -6.70
CA THR A 28 -25.58 -17.12 -7.10
C THR A 28 -26.88 -17.41 -6.33
N ASN A 29 -26.95 -18.49 -5.55
CA ASN A 29 -28.16 -18.90 -4.82
C ASN A 29 -28.48 -18.10 -3.54
N GLU A 30 -27.55 -17.29 -3.01
CA GLU A 30 -27.83 -16.46 -1.83
C GLU A 30 -28.39 -15.09 -2.23
N VAL A 31 -29.70 -14.92 -2.01
CA VAL A 31 -30.44 -13.67 -2.26
C VAL A 31 -30.48 -12.85 -0.97
N GLY A 32 -29.60 -11.85 -0.87
CA GLY A 32 -29.56 -10.89 0.24
C GLY A 32 -28.56 -9.77 -0.02
N ILE A 33 -28.86 -8.54 0.42
CA ILE A 33 -27.98 -7.36 0.21
C ILE A 33 -26.58 -7.62 0.77
N LEU A 34 -26.47 -8.26 1.94
CA LEU A 34 -25.21 -8.64 2.57
C LEU A 34 -24.42 -9.68 1.73
N ALA A 35 -25.10 -10.62 1.10
CA ALA A 35 -24.47 -11.59 0.19
C ALA A 35 -24.02 -10.93 -1.12
N ILE A 36 -24.78 -9.96 -1.64
CA ILE A 36 -24.38 -9.15 -2.81
C ILE A 36 -23.15 -8.30 -2.48
N LEU A 37 -23.14 -7.63 -1.32
CA LEU A 37 -22.02 -6.81 -0.85
C LEU A 37 -20.77 -7.65 -0.64
N HIS A 38 -20.90 -8.82 -0.01
CA HIS A 38 -19.79 -9.76 0.16
C HIS A 38 -19.33 -10.42 -1.16
N ARG A 39 -20.17 -10.47 -2.20
CA ARG A 39 -19.75 -10.87 -3.56
C ARG A 39 -18.97 -9.75 -4.26
N LEU A 40 -19.45 -8.51 -4.17
CA LEU A 40 -18.77 -7.32 -4.71
C LEU A 40 -17.40 -7.11 -4.05
N ASP A 41 -17.33 -7.24 -2.72
CA ASP A 41 -16.10 -7.08 -1.93
C ASP A 41 -15.08 -8.21 -2.16
N ARG A 42 -15.56 -9.37 -2.65
CA ARG A 42 -14.69 -10.48 -3.08
C ARG A 42 -14.24 -10.39 -4.53
N MET A 43 -14.75 -9.45 -5.35
CA MET A 43 -14.22 -9.24 -6.70
C MET A 43 -12.84 -8.59 -6.60
N GLN A 44 -11.80 -9.41 -6.60
CA GLN A 44 -10.44 -8.94 -6.58
C GLN A 44 -10.06 -8.46 -7.98
N LEU A 45 -9.63 -7.20 -8.10
CA LEU A 45 -9.25 -6.59 -9.38
C LEU A 45 -8.22 -7.42 -10.18
N HIS A 46 -7.39 -8.22 -9.50
CA HIS A 46 -6.39 -9.06 -10.15
C HIS A 46 -6.94 -10.34 -10.81
N GLU A 47 -8.20 -10.69 -10.54
CA GLU A 47 -8.90 -11.82 -11.15
C GLU A 47 -9.68 -11.40 -12.40
N LEU A 48 -9.84 -10.09 -12.61
CA LEU A 48 -10.52 -9.53 -13.78
C LEU A 48 -9.72 -9.75 -15.06
N GLU A 49 -10.44 -9.92 -16.16
CA GLU A 49 -9.86 -10.03 -17.50
C GLU A 49 -9.17 -8.71 -17.90
N GLN A 50 -8.11 -8.82 -18.71
CA GLN A 50 -7.32 -7.67 -19.17
C GLN A 50 -8.20 -6.61 -19.84
N GLU A 51 -9.18 -7.01 -20.66
CA GLU A 51 -10.05 -6.09 -21.39
C GLU A 51 -10.92 -5.24 -20.43
N THR A 52 -11.43 -5.85 -19.37
CA THR A 52 -12.24 -5.15 -18.35
C THR A 52 -11.40 -4.14 -17.59
N LEU A 53 -10.16 -4.51 -17.20
CA LEU A 53 -9.25 -3.60 -16.53
C LEU A 53 -8.83 -2.42 -17.41
N GLU A 54 -8.61 -2.64 -18.71
CA GLU A 54 -8.31 -1.57 -19.67
C GLU A 54 -9.50 -0.62 -19.86
N LYS A 55 -10.73 -1.13 -19.85
CA LYS A 55 -11.96 -0.30 -19.86
C LYS A 55 -12.08 0.54 -18.59
N MET A 56 -11.81 -0.04 -17.42
CA MET A 56 -11.82 0.70 -16.14
C MET A 56 -10.74 1.79 -16.11
N LEU A 57 -9.55 1.52 -16.66
CA LEU A 57 -8.49 2.53 -16.77
C LEU A 57 -8.90 3.69 -17.67
N LYS A 58 -9.60 3.40 -18.77
CA LYS A 58 -10.13 4.42 -19.68
C LYS A 58 -11.20 5.28 -19.00
N ASP A 59 -12.12 4.69 -18.23
CA ASP A 59 -13.11 5.44 -17.45
C ASP A 59 -12.43 6.39 -16.45
N LEU A 60 -11.40 5.93 -15.73
CA LEU A 60 -10.63 6.79 -14.83
C LEU A 60 -9.91 7.93 -15.56
N GLN A 61 -9.37 7.69 -16.76
CA GLN A 61 -8.77 8.74 -17.59
C GLN A 61 -9.81 9.79 -18.00
N GLU A 62 -10.98 9.36 -18.47
CA GLU A 62 -12.06 10.27 -18.85
C GLU A 62 -12.53 11.13 -17.65
N ARG A 63 -12.72 10.52 -16.48
CA ARG A 63 -13.05 11.28 -15.25
C ARG A 63 -11.98 12.30 -14.89
N GLN A 64 -10.71 11.93 -15.02
CA GLN A 64 -9.60 12.84 -14.74
C GLN A 64 -9.58 14.05 -15.69
N ASP A 65 -9.83 13.82 -16.98
CA ASP A 65 -9.90 14.87 -17.99
C ASP A 65 -11.06 15.83 -17.72
N VAL A 66 -12.22 15.31 -17.31
CA VAL A 66 -13.37 16.12 -16.88
C VAL A 66 -13.00 17.01 -15.69
N LEU A 67 -12.32 16.48 -14.66
CA LEU A 67 -11.88 17.30 -13.52
C LEU A 67 -10.92 18.41 -13.93
N LEU A 68 -10.04 18.13 -14.90
CA LEU A 68 -9.07 19.09 -15.41
C LEU A 68 -9.76 20.19 -16.25
N GLU A 69 -10.80 19.84 -16.99
CA GLU A 69 -11.64 20.80 -17.71
C GLU A 69 -12.43 21.69 -16.74
N VAL A 70 -13.06 21.11 -15.71
CA VAL A 70 -13.72 21.85 -14.63
C VAL A 70 -12.73 22.79 -13.93
N ALA A 71 -11.49 22.36 -13.70
CA ALA A 71 -10.46 23.22 -13.10
C ALA A 71 -10.12 24.44 -13.98
N LYS A 72 -10.02 24.24 -15.30
CA LYS A 72 -9.76 25.31 -16.28
C LYS A 72 -10.92 26.30 -16.37
N GLU A 73 -12.16 25.82 -16.40
CA GLU A 73 -13.34 26.69 -16.37
C GLU A 73 -13.39 27.52 -15.09
N PHE A 74 -13.05 26.88 -13.98
CA PHE A 74 -12.99 27.52 -12.69
C PHE A 74 -11.94 28.63 -12.64
N GLU A 75 -10.74 28.38 -13.16
CA GLU A 75 -9.67 29.38 -13.28
C GLU A 75 -10.13 30.60 -14.10
N ARG A 76 -10.80 30.38 -15.24
CA ARG A 76 -11.37 31.46 -16.07
C ARG A 76 -12.41 32.27 -15.31
N SER A 77 -13.31 31.60 -14.58
CA SER A 77 -14.33 32.26 -13.75
C SER A 77 -13.72 33.09 -12.63
N VAL A 78 -12.66 32.58 -11.98
CA VAL A 78 -11.90 33.31 -10.96
C VAL A 78 -11.27 34.57 -11.54
N HIS A 79 -10.58 34.48 -12.68
CA HIS A 79 -9.97 35.67 -13.31
C HIS A 79 -11.00 36.75 -13.62
N LYS A 80 -12.17 36.36 -14.15
CA LYS A 80 -13.26 37.30 -14.44
C LYS A 80 -13.79 37.99 -13.18
N GLN A 81 -13.99 37.24 -12.09
CA GLN A 81 -14.51 37.81 -10.83
C GLN A 81 -13.48 38.63 -10.05
N ILE A 82 -12.17 38.32 -10.18
CA ILE A 82 -11.10 39.13 -9.60
C ILE A 82 -11.00 40.49 -10.29
N SER A 83 -11.16 40.54 -11.63
CA SER A 83 -11.22 41.82 -12.35
C SER A 83 -12.39 42.71 -11.93
N GLU A 84 -13.44 42.12 -11.34
CA GLU A 84 -14.61 42.83 -10.77
C GLU A 84 -14.41 43.27 -9.30
N GLY A 85 -13.24 43.03 -8.69
CA GLY A 85 -12.88 43.55 -7.36
C GLY A 85 -13.48 42.82 -6.15
N LYS A 86 -14.05 41.63 -6.32
CA LYS A 86 -14.66 40.85 -5.22
C LYS A 86 -13.61 40.03 -4.47
N TYR A 87 -13.34 40.34 -3.19
CA TYR A 87 -12.34 39.62 -2.36
C TYR A 87 -12.85 38.29 -1.76
N ASN A 88 -14.11 38.23 -1.31
CA ASN A 88 -14.67 37.03 -0.66
C ASN A 88 -14.78 35.81 -1.59
N THR A 89 -14.88 36.04 -2.90
CA THR A 89 -14.91 34.98 -3.91
C THR A 89 -13.59 34.22 -3.93
N LEU A 90 -12.44 34.90 -3.82
CA LEU A 90 -11.13 34.25 -3.86
C LEU A 90 -10.95 33.16 -2.78
N ARG A 91 -11.43 33.41 -1.56
CA ARG A 91 -11.33 32.45 -0.45
C ARG A 91 -12.19 31.21 -0.68
N MET A 92 -13.43 31.39 -1.12
CA MET A 92 -14.34 30.28 -1.44
C MET A 92 -13.81 29.49 -2.65
N MET A 93 -13.24 30.17 -3.63
CA MET A 93 -12.71 29.56 -4.83
C MET A 93 -11.45 28.71 -4.54
N ARG A 94 -10.55 29.19 -3.68
CA ARG A 94 -9.42 28.39 -3.18
C ARG A 94 -9.84 27.13 -2.42
N LYS A 95 -10.99 27.13 -1.75
CA LYS A 95 -11.51 25.92 -1.09
C LYS A 95 -11.96 24.89 -2.14
N LYS A 96 -12.70 25.31 -3.17
CA LYS A 96 -13.16 24.43 -4.26
C LYS A 96 -12.00 23.84 -5.07
N ILE A 97 -11.01 24.66 -5.45
CA ILE A 97 -9.83 24.15 -6.20
C ILE A 97 -9.05 23.11 -5.38
N ARG A 98 -9.02 23.26 -4.05
CA ARG A 98 -8.36 22.31 -3.15
C ARG A 98 -9.10 20.96 -3.11
N ILE A 99 -10.43 20.98 -3.06
CA ILE A 99 -11.25 19.76 -3.13
C ILE A 99 -11.06 19.08 -4.48
N LEU A 100 -11.08 19.85 -5.57
CA LEU A 100 -10.86 19.35 -6.91
C LEU A 100 -9.48 18.70 -7.07
N ASN A 101 -8.43 19.34 -6.54
CA ASN A 101 -7.08 18.76 -6.52
C ASN A 101 -7.01 17.48 -5.68
N LYS A 102 -7.74 17.38 -4.56
CA LYS A 102 -7.80 16.14 -3.76
C LYS A 102 -8.44 15.01 -4.57
N ARG A 103 -9.55 15.27 -5.27
CA ARG A 103 -10.20 14.28 -6.16
C ARG A 103 -9.29 13.88 -7.32
N TYR A 104 -8.61 14.84 -7.95
CA TYR A 104 -7.65 14.57 -9.03
C TYR A 104 -6.49 13.68 -8.57
N GLN A 105 -5.94 13.94 -7.37
CA GLN A 105 -4.90 13.09 -6.79
C GLN A 105 -5.40 11.68 -6.47
N GLY A 106 -6.61 11.54 -5.94
CA GLY A 106 -7.22 10.23 -5.69
C GLY A 106 -7.35 9.40 -6.98
N ILE A 107 -7.86 9.99 -8.06
CA ILE A 107 -7.94 9.31 -9.36
C ILE A 107 -6.55 8.94 -9.90
N GLU A 108 -5.55 9.80 -9.74
CA GLU A 108 -4.19 9.49 -10.19
C GLU A 108 -3.58 8.30 -9.43
N GLU A 109 -3.81 8.23 -8.10
CA GLU A 109 -3.39 7.10 -7.26
C GLU A 109 -4.10 5.81 -7.69
N GLU A 110 -5.42 5.84 -7.92
CA GLU A 110 -6.19 4.70 -8.44
C GLU A 110 -5.70 4.23 -9.81
N LYS A 111 -5.37 5.16 -10.71
CA LYS A 111 -4.80 4.84 -12.02
C LYS A 111 -3.42 4.18 -11.88
N GLU A 112 -2.55 4.66 -11.00
CA GLU A 112 -1.25 4.05 -10.77
C GLU A 112 -1.41 2.62 -10.21
N LYS A 113 -2.34 2.41 -9.29
CA LYS A 113 -2.69 1.07 -8.78
C LYS A 113 -3.21 0.17 -9.91
N LEU A 114 -4.20 0.63 -10.69
CA LEU A 114 -4.84 -0.15 -11.75
C LEU A 114 -3.87 -0.48 -12.89
N THR A 115 -3.01 0.45 -13.30
CA THR A 115 -1.96 0.18 -14.29
C THR A 115 -0.96 -0.87 -13.82
N GLY A 116 -0.63 -0.87 -12.53
CA GLY A 116 0.17 -1.92 -11.90
C GLY A 116 -0.49 -3.29 -11.99
N ILE A 117 -1.80 -3.38 -11.71
CA ILE A 117 -2.58 -4.63 -11.80
C ILE A 117 -2.66 -5.11 -13.25
N ILE A 118 -2.95 -4.22 -14.20
CA ILE A 118 -2.99 -4.55 -15.64
C ILE A 118 -1.68 -5.18 -16.09
N GLN A 119 -0.54 -4.65 -15.64
CA GLN A 119 0.78 -5.18 -16.02
C GLN A 119 1.05 -6.55 -15.38
N GLU A 120 0.55 -6.82 -14.17
CA GLU A 120 0.61 -8.15 -13.56
C GLU A 120 -0.27 -9.17 -14.28
N VAL A 121 -1.49 -8.79 -14.62
CA VAL A 121 -2.42 -9.64 -15.37
C VAL A 121 -1.86 -9.96 -16.76
N LYS A 122 -1.33 -8.96 -17.48
CA LYS A 122 -0.65 -9.15 -18.77
C LYS A 122 0.54 -10.10 -18.68
N LEU A 123 1.41 -9.90 -17.68
CA LEU A 123 2.56 -10.77 -17.45
C LEU A 123 2.11 -12.21 -17.17
N ARG A 124 1.09 -12.39 -16.32
CA ARG A 124 0.52 -13.71 -16.01
C ARG A 124 -0.06 -14.36 -17.25
N ALA A 125 -0.88 -13.66 -18.02
CA ALA A 125 -1.49 -14.16 -19.25
C ALA A 125 -0.43 -14.55 -20.30
N SER A 126 0.59 -13.71 -20.49
CA SER A 126 1.73 -13.97 -21.38
C SER A 126 2.44 -15.28 -21.02
N ILE A 127 2.73 -15.50 -19.73
CA ILE A 127 3.38 -16.73 -19.26
C ILE A 127 2.43 -17.93 -19.33
N GLU A 128 1.17 -17.77 -18.93
CA GLU A 128 0.16 -18.84 -18.99
C GLU A 128 -0.10 -19.32 -20.42
N SER A 129 -0.01 -18.43 -21.42
CA SER A 129 -0.14 -18.81 -22.83
C SER A 129 1.01 -19.71 -23.33
N HIS A 130 2.23 -19.53 -22.80
CA HIS A 130 3.40 -20.30 -23.22
C HIS A 130 3.58 -21.60 -22.44
N ILE A 131 3.33 -21.59 -21.13
CA ILE A 131 3.59 -22.71 -20.20
C ILE A 131 2.32 -23.50 -19.86
N GLY A 132 1.15 -22.87 -19.95
CA GLY A 132 -0.12 -23.41 -19.50
C GLY A 132 -0.38 -23.15 -18.00
N LYS A 133 -1.63 -22.82 -17.67
CA LYS A 133 -2.11 -22.44 -16.32
C LYS A 133 -1.67 -23.40 -15.21
N LYS A 134 -1.74 -24.72 -15.46
CA LYS A 134 -1.39 -25.77 -14.48
C LYS A 134 0.11 -25.80 -14.15
N TRP A 135 0.96 -25.62 -15.16
CA TRP A 135 2.40 -25.65 -14.98
C TRP A 135 2.92 -24.35 -14.35
N TRP A 136 2.33 -23.21 -14.71
CA TRP A 136 2.63 -21.94 -14.05
C TRP A 136 2.37 -22.00 -12.54
N GLY A 137 1.21 -22.56 -12.15
CA GLY A 137 0.89 -22.76 -10.72
C GLY A 137 1.95 -23.60 -9.99
N ARG A 138 2.40 -24.72 -10.58
CA ARG A 138 3.46 -25.56 -9.98
C ARG A 138 4.80 -24.85 -9.89
N ILE A 139 5.19 -24.11 -10.93
CA ILE A 139 6.45 -23.34 -10.94
C ILE A 139 6.40 -22.30 -9.82
N SER A 140 5.30 -21.55 -9.69
CA SER A 140 5.14 -20.56 -8.63
C SER A 140 5.20 -21.17 -7.22
N GLN A 141 4.57 -22.33 -7.01
CA GLN A 141 4.66 -23.06 -5.73
C GLN A 141 6.08 -23.54 -5.43
N PHE A 142 6.79 -24.03 -6.46
CA PHE A 142 8.16 -24.49 -6.33
C PHE A 142 9.13 -23.35 -6.02
N THR A 143 8.97 -22.19 -6.67
CA THR A 143 9.69 -20.95 -6.34
C THR A 143 9.51 -20.57 -4.88
N PHE A 144 8.27 -20.61 -4.37
CA PHE A 144 7.99 -20.29 -2.97
C PHE A 144 8.69 -21.25 -2.00
N ALA A 145 8.65 -22.55 -2.29
CA ALA A 145 9.34 -23.56 -1.51
C ALA A 145 10.86 -23.33 -1.49
N ILE A 146 11.46 -22.95 -2.64
CA ILE A 146 12.88 -22.61 -2.74
C ILE A 146 13.21 -21.37 -1.90
N ILE A 147 12.39 -20.32 -1.92
CA ILE A 147 12.61 -19.11 -1.12
C ILE A 147 12.62 -19.47 0.38
N ILE A 148 11.64 -20.26 0.84
CA ILE A 148 11.59 -20.73 2.23
C ILE A 148 12.82 -21.58 2.56
N PHE A 149 13.18 -22.51 1.67
CA PHE A 149 14.33 -23.39 1.87
C PHE A 149 15.65 -22.60 1.99
N VAL A 150 15.86 -21.59 1.13
CA VAL A 150 17.01 -20.68 1.22
C VAL A 150 17.01 -19.90 2.54
N LEU A 151 15.84 -19.46 3.02
CA LEU A 151 15.72 -18.77 4.30
C LEU A 151 16.06 -19.69 5.48
N LEU A 152 15.59 -20.94 5.46
CA LEU A 152 15.92 -21.95 6.48
C LEU A 152 17.41 -22.30 6.46
N LEU A 153 18.03 -22.41 5.29
CA LEU A 153 19.48 -22.60 5.16
C LEU A 153 20.26 -21.43 5.75
N LEU A 154 19.81 -20.19 5.51
CA LEU A 154 20.42 -18.98 6.06
C LEU A 154 20.26 -18.94 7.59
N MET A 155 19.09 -19.30 8.10
CA MET A 155 18.83 -19.40 9.54
C MET A 155 19.71 -20.49 10.19
N TYR A 156 19.89 -21.64 9.52
CA TYR A 156 20.78 -22.71 9.98
C TYR A 156 22.26 -22.27 10.00
N ASP A 157 22.73 -21.59 8.95
CA ASP A 157 24.08 -21.02 8.86
C ASP A 157 24.33 -19.98 9.97
N PHE A 158 23.32 -19.15 10.29
CA PHE A 158 23.41 -18.17 11.39
C PHE A 158 23.39 -18.82 12.78
N SER A 159 22.66 -19.92 12.96
CA SER A 159 22.49 -20.55 14.27
C SER A 159 23.63 -21.50 14.65
N THR A 160 24.36 -22.04 13.68
CA THR A 160 25.28 -23.19 13.89
C THR A 160 26.75 -22.78 13.78
N ASP A 161 27.15 -21.70 14.47
CA ASP A 161 28.54 -21.22 14.48
C ASP A 161 29.55 -22.15 15.20
N ARG A 162 29.11 -23.27 15.81
CA ARG A 162 29.97 -24.05 16.75
C ARG A 162 30.26 -25.52 16.39
N HIS A 163 29.50 -26.20 15.55
CA HIS A 163 29.82 -27.59 15.16
C HIS A 163 29.29 -27.95 13.76
N PRO A 164 30.13 -27.93 12.71
CA PRO A 164 29.72 -28.39 11.40
C PRO A 164 29.58 -29.92 11.41
N SER A 165 28.38 -30.44 11.15
CA SER A 165 28.21 -31.82 10.75
C SER A 165 28.87 -32.01 9.36
N HIS A 166 29.51 -33.16 9.13
CA HIS A 166 30.33 -33.42 7.92
C HIS A 166 29.56 -33.24 6.59
N PHE A 167 28.23 -33.28 6.61
CA PHE A 167 27.37 -33.12 5.43
C PHE A 167 26.99 -31.65 5.12
N LEU A 168 26.86 -30.80 6.15
CA LEU A 168 26.50 -29.39 6.05
C LEU A 168 27.72 -28.50 6.29
N SER A 169 28.80 -28.78 5.57
CA SER A 169 29.95 -27.87 5.56
C SER A 169 29.55 -26.51 4.96
N PRO A 170 30.20 -25.39 5.37
CA PRO A 170 29.89 -24.06 4.82
C PRO A 170 29.98 -24.00 3.28
N TRP A 171 30.86 -24.82 2.69
CA TRP A 171 31.01 -24.93 1.24
C TRP A 171 29.86 -25.70 0.59
N ASN A 172 29.35 -26.77 1.20
CA ASN A 172 28.18 -27.50 0.70
C ASN A 172 26.92 -26.63 0.76
N ILE A 173 26.74 -25.88 1.85
CA ILE A 173 25.64 -24.90 2.00
C ILE A 173 25.73 -23.85 0.90
N PHE A 174 26.94 -23.35 0.60
CA PHE A 174 27.13 -22.39 -0.49
C PHE A 174 26.80 -22.98 -1.87
N TYR A 175 27.21 -24.21 -2.18
CA TYR A 175 26.87 -24.82 -3.48
C TYR A 175 25.35 -25.01 -3.63
N ILE A 176 24.67 -25.47 -2.57
CA ILE A 176 23.21 -25.64 -2.56
C ILE A 176 22.52 -24.27 -2.72
N ASP A 177 22.93 -23.26 -1.94
CA ASP A 177 22.41 -21.88 -2.06
C ASP A 177 22.66 -21.31 -3.46
N SER A 178 23.83 -21.56 -4.05
CA SER A 178 24.18 -21.09 -5.39
C SER A 178 23.31 -21.74 -6.47
N LEU A 179 22.97 -23.02 -6.35
CA LEU A 179 22.06 -23.70 -7.27
C LEU A 179 20.64 -23.11 -7.16
N CYS A 180 20.14 -22.87 -5.95
CA CYS A 180 18.87 -22.21 -5.73
C CYS A 180 18.86 -20.78 -6.31
N CYS A 181 19.94 -20.03 -6.12
CA CYS A 181 20.09 -18.68 -6.67
C CYS A 181 20.08 -18.68 -8.21
N ILE A 182 20.74 -19.65 -8.86
CA ILE A 182 20.71 -19.81 -10.32
C ILE A 182 19.29 -20.05 -10.82
N TYR A 183 18.52 -20.90 -10.12
CA TYR A 183 17.11 -21.13 -10.46
C TYR A 183 16.27 -19.84 -10.35
N LEU A 184 16.40 -19.11 -9.23
CA LEU A 184 15.67 -17.85 -9.01
C LEU A 184 16.04 -16.77 -10.01
N LEU A 185 17.32 -16.70 -10.39
CA LEU A 185 17.81 -15.77 -11.39
C LEU A 185 17.27 -16.13 -12.78
N TRP A 186 17.26 -17.42 -13.13
CA TRP A 186 16.64 -17.90 -14.36
C TRP A 186 15.14 -17.56 -14.41
N GLU A 187 14.40 -17.80 -13.33
CA GLU A 187 12.99 -17.44 -13.23
C GLU A 187 12.77 -15.92 -13.37
N PHE A 188 13.61 -15.11 -12.73
CA PHE A 188 13.55 -13.65 -12.84
C PHE A 188 13.72 -13.18 -14.30
N PHE A 189 14.72 -13.72 -15.01
CA PHE A 189 14.94 -13.40 -16.43
C PHE A 189 13.80 -13.93 -17.31
N TYR A 190 13.23 -15.08 -16.98
CA TYR A 190 12.08 -15.64 -17.67
C TYR A 190 10.85 -14.72 -17.57
N ARG A 191 10.53 -14.24 -16.35
CA ARG A 191 9.45 -13.26 -16.11
C ARG A 191 9.76 -11.91 -16.76
N LEU A 192 10.99 -11.42 -16.67
CA LEU A 192 11.40 -10.16 -17.31
C LEU A 192 11.28 -10.21 -18.85
N SER A 193 11.54 -11.36 -19.46
CA SER A 193 11.41 -11.54 -20.91
C SER A 193 9.96 -11.50 -21.39
N HIS A 194 9.00 -11.93 -20.55
CA HIS A 194 7.57 -11.96 -20.88
C HIS A 194 6.81 -10.70 -20.41
N ALA A 195 7.48 -9.79 -19.70
CA ALA A 195 6.89 -8.52 -19.29
C ALA A 195 6.84 -7.53 -20.46
N ASP A 196 5.64 -7.04 -20.79
CA ASP A 196 5.45 -6.01 -21.83
C ASP A 196 6.26 -4.75 -21.51
N ASN A 197 6.24 -4.30 -20.25
CA ASN A 197 6.98 -3.13 -19.80
C ASN A 197 8.15 -3.52 -18.88
N LYS A 198 9.35 -3.62 -19.48
CA LYS A 198 10.59 -3.96 -18.75
C LYS A 198 10.94 -2.96 -17.65
N LYS A 199 10.67 -1.66 -17.85
CA LYS A 199 11.00 -0.62 -16.87
C LYS A 199 10.16 -0.75 -15.61
N TRP A 200 8.86 -1.01 -15.77
CA TRP A 200 7.99 -1.27 -14.63
C TRP A 200 8.41 -2.54 -13.90
N PHE A 201 8.67 -3.63 -14.62
CA PHE A 201 9.05 -4.90 -14.00
C PHE A 201 10.32 -4.75 -13.16
N TRP A 202 11.31 -4.01 -13.66
CA TRP A 202 12.55 -3.73 -12.93
C TRP A 202 12.31 -2.84 -11.70
N LYS A 203 11.52 -1.77 -11.83
CA LYS A 203 11.17 -0.89 -10.68
C LYS A 203 10.45 -1.66 -9.58
N LYS A 204 9.58 -2.62 -9.94
CA LYS A 204 8.78 -3.41 -8.99
C LYS A 204 9.54 -4.61 -8.38
N ASN A 205 10.41 -5.27 -9.15
CA ASN A 205 11.05 -6.52 -8.74
C ASN A 205 12.60 -6.43 -8.62
N TRP A 206 13.19 -5.24 -8.48
CA TRP A 206 14.65 -5.09 -8.33
C TRP A 206 15.22 -5.87 -7.12
N ILE A 207 14.43 -6.01 -6.05
CA ILE A 207 14.78 -6.78 -4.85
C ILE A 207 14.97 -8.26 -5.19
N ASP A 208 14.13 -8.82 -6.07
CA ASP A 208 14.24 -10.22 -6.52
C ASP A 208 15.53 -10.45 -7.30
N PHE A 209 15.99 -9.46 -8.08
CA PHE A 209 17.27 -9.54 -8.79
C PHE A 209 18.46 -9.53 -7.83
N VAL A 210 18.52 -8.53 -6.93
CA VAL A 210 19.65 -8.36 -6.00
C VAL A 210 19.80 -9.56 -5.06
N THR A 211 18.69 -10.17 -4.64
CA THR A 211 18.70 -11.31 -3.73
C THR A 211 19.00 -12.65 -4.40
N SER A 212 18.86 -12.74 -5.72
CA SER A 212 19.17 -13.96 -6.49
C SER A 212 20.66 -14.09 -6.84
N ILE A 213 21.50 -13.15 -6.40
CA ILE A 213 22.95 -13.22 -6.62
C ILE A 213 23.58 -14.08 -5.50
N PRO A 214 24.27 -15.19 -5.83
CA PRO A 214 24.94 -16.02 -4.83
C PRO A 214 26.17 -15.29 -4.28
N ILE A 215 26.28 -15.23 -2.95
CA ILE A 215 27.40 -14.58 -2.27
C ILE A 215 28.31 -15.66 -1.69
N PRO A 216 29.57 -15.77 -2.13
CA PRO A 216 30.48 -16.79 -1.62
C PRO A 216 30.74 -16.64 -0.12
N PRO A 217 30.88 -17.75 0.63
CA PRO A 217 31.28 -17.74 2.02
C PRO A 217 32.66 -17.11 2.08
N ALA A 218 32.70 -15.93 2.67
CA ALA A 218 33.88 -15.11 2.61
C ALA A 218 34.83 -15.54 3.74
N ASP A 219 35.69 -16.51 3.44
CA ASP A 219 36.78 -16.89 4.34
C ASP A 219 37.67 -15.65 4.56
N PRO A 220 37.74 -15.09 5.79
CA PRO A 220 38.55 -13.90 6.07
C PRO A 220 40.01 -14.14 5.70
N THR A 221 40.50 -15.37 5.88
CA THR A 221 41.90 -15.77 5.75
C THR A 221 42.46 -15.66 4.32
N ARG A 222 41.64 -15.91 3.27
CA ARG A 222 42.10 -15.77 1.87
C ARG A 222 42.06 -14.31 1.38
N PHE A 223 41.16 -13.49 1.92
CA PHE A 223 40.96 -12.11 1.47
C PHE A 223 41.68 -11.05 2.32
N ILE A 224 42.21 -11.40 3.51
CA ILE A 224 43.06 -10.51 4.33
C ILE A 224 44.33 -10.06 3.58
N ARG A 225 44.79 -10.83 2.59
CA ARG A 225 45.95 -10.43 1.75
C ARG A 225 45.64 -9.26 0.81
N LEU A 226 44.37 -8.97 0.57
CA LEU A 226 43.88 -7.83 -0.20
C LEU A 226 43.30 -6.80 0.79
N GLY A 227 44.16 -6.07 1.49
CA GLY A 227 43.83 -5.16 2.61
C GLY A 227 42.79 -4.04 2.34
N ARG A 228 42.20 -3.97 1.14
CA ARG A 228 41.07 -3.10 0.77
C ARG A 228 39.72 -3.83 0.68
N ALA A 229 39.70 -5.16 0.67
CA ALA A 229 38.50 -5.97 0.54
C ALA A 229 37.76 -6.19 1.87
N SER A 230 38.38 -5.91 3.03
CA SER A 230 37.73 -6.01 4.35
C SER A 230 36.46 -5.15 4.48
N ARG A 231 36.43 -4.00 3.78
CA ARG A 231 35.24 -3.14 3.70
C ARG A 231 34.17 -3.74 2.79
N LEU A 232 34.54 -4.30 1.63
CA LEU A 232 33.61 -5.03 0.75
C LEU A 232 33.03 -6.28 1.42
N LEU A 233 33.85 -6.99 2.22
CA LEU A 233 33.43 -8.15 3.01
C LEU A 233 32.30 -7.82 4.00
N ARG A 234 32.34 -6.63 4.61
CA ARG A 234 31.26 -6.14 5.47
C ARG A 234 29.99 -5.86 4.67
N PHE A 235 30.11 -5.25 3.49
CA PHE A 235 28.99 -5.02 2.57
C PHE A 235 28.35 -6.32 2.06
N LEU A 236 29.15 -7.35 1.75
CA LEU A 236 28.65 -8.68 1.33
C LEU A 236 27.83 -9.35 2.44
N ARG A 237 28.19 -9.13 3.72
CA ARG A 237 27.42 -9.62 4.87
C ARG A 237 26.06 -8.91 5.01
N PHE A 238 25.99 -7.61 4.70
CA PHE A 238 24.72 -6.87 4.64
C PHE A 238 23.81 -7.31 3.49
N LEU A 239 24.38 -7.66 2.33
CA LEU A 239 23.61 -8.20 1.21
C LEU A 239 22.93 -9.54 1.56
N ARG A 240 23.50 -10.33 2.48
CA ARG A 240 22.86 -11.55 3.00
C ARG A 240 21.57 -11.23 3.78
N ILE A 241 21.51 -10.11 4.51
CA ILE A 241 20.30 -9.64 5.20
C ILE A 241 19.19 -9.20 4.22
N LEU A 242 19.55 -8.68 3.04
CA LEU A 242 18.55 -8.32 2.01
C LEU A 242 17.70 -9.53 1.55
N ARG A 243 18.19 -10.76 1.73
CA ARG A 243 17.40 -11.97 1.47
C ARG A 243 16.22 -12.14 2.43
N LEU A 244 16.38 -11.74 3.69
CA LEU A 244 15.27 -11.69 4.67
C LEU A 244 14.23 -10.66 4.24
N PHE A 245 14.69 -9.52 3.70
CA PHE A 245 13.79 -8.50 3.15
C PHE A 245 13.00 -9.01 1.95
N ARG A 246 13.49 -9.97 1.15
CA ARG A 246 12.68 -10.61 0.10
C ARG A 246 11.60 -11.52 0.65
N ALA A 247 11.89 -12.34 1.66
CA ALA A 247 10.86 -13.14 2.30
C ALA A 247 9.80 -12.26 2.97
N MET A 248 10.26 -11.19 3.65
CA MET A 248 9.38 -10.15 4.18
C MET A 248 8.57 -9.47 3.07
N TYR A 249 9.18 -9.08 1.95
CA TYR A 249 8.50 -8.42 0.83
C TYR A 249 7.52 -9.36 0.12
N PHE A 250 7.84 -10.64 -0.04
CA PHE A 250 6.94 -11.63 -0.61
C PHE A 250 5.75 -11.88 0.31
N PHE A 251 5.98 -11.98 1.62
CA PHE A 251 4.92 -12.05 2.63
C PHE A 251 4.07 -10.77 2.66
N TRP A 252 4.72 -9.60 2.52
CA TRP A 252 4.06 -8.30 2.45
C TRP A 252 3.26 -8.11 1.16
N ARG A 253 3.73 -8.63 0.02
CA ARG A 253 2.98 -8.66 -1.25
C ARG A 253 1.69 -9.47 -1.12
N GLY A 254 1.63 -10.45 -0.20
CA GLY A 254 0.39 -11.13 0.18
C GLY A 254 -0.49 -10.34 1.17
N MET A 255 0.02 -9.26 1.75
CA MET A 255 -0.68 -8.34 2.66
C MET A 255 -0.87 -6.96 2.00
N GLU A 256 -1.47 -6.92 0.81
CA GLU A 256 -1.71 -5.68 0.05
C GLU A 256 -2.41 -4.60 0.88
N LYS A 257 -3.30 -5.01 1.81
CA LYS A 257 -4.01 -4.14 2.75
C LYS A 257 -3.11 -3.33 3.70
N ILE A 258 -1.86 -3.75 3.93
CA ILE A 258 -0.95 -3.03 4.85
C ILE A 258 -0.30 -1.81 4.16
N ASN A 259 -0.15 -1.84 2.84
CA ASN A 259 0.51 -0.75 2.12
C ASN A 259 -0.34 0.53 2.13
N ASP A 260 -1.67 0.38 2.09
CA ASP A 260 -2.62 1.49 2.24
C ASP A 260 -2.57 2.13 3.64
N LEU A 261 -2.18 1.37 4.69
CA LEU A 261 -2.01 1.89 6.06
C LEU A 261 -0.89 2.93 6.14
N PHE A 262 0.16 2.79 5.33
CA PHE A 262 1.32 3.69 5.34
C PHE A 262 1.19 4.88 4.39
N ASP A 263 0.23 4.86 3.47
CA ASP A 263 0.06 5.93 2.48
C ASP A 263 -0.68 7.15 3.04
N VAL A 264 -1.38 6.98 4.17
CA VAL A 264 -2.12 8.06 4.83
C VAL A 264 -1.18 9.20 5.24
N LYS A 265 -1.45 10.41 4.74
CA LYS A 265 -0.65 11.63 4.97
C LYS A 265 -0.37 11.92 6.46
N MET A 266 -1.28 11.51 7.36
CA MET A 266 -1.12 11.64 8.81
C MET A 266 -0.11 10.62 9.36
N MET A 267 -0.12 9.37 8.90
CA MET A 267 0.88 8.35 9.27
C MET A 267 2.30 8.81 8.91
N LYS A 268 2.51 9.28 7.66
CA LYS A 268 3.82 9.81 7.21
C LYS A 268 4.30 11.01 8.03
N LYS A 269 3.41 11.81 8.60
CA LYS A 269 3.76 12.93 9.49
C LYS A 269 4.13 12.41 10.88
N SER A 270 3.33 11.52 11.46
CA SER A 270 3.60 10.95 12.78
C SER A 270 4.89 10.12 12.82
N ILE A 271 5.18 9.34 11.78
CA ILE A 271 6.45 8.59 11.68
C ILE A 271 7.66 9.54 11.60
N ARG A 272 7.58 10.61 10.80
CA ARG A 272 8.65 11.62 10.74
C ARG A 272 8.86 12.32 12.08
N TRP A 273 7.77 12.63 12.78
CA TRP A 273 7.86 13.22 14.11
C TRP A 273 8.45 12.25 15.14
N ALA A 274 8.03 10.98 15.15
CA ALA A 274 8.60 9.96 16.02
C ALA A 274 10.11 9.77 15.76
N MET A 275 10.54 9.70 14.50
CA MET A 275 11.98 9.64 14.16
C MET A 275 12.75 10.87 14.66
N PHE A 276 12.16 12.07 14.54
CA PHE A 276 12.76 13.29 15.05
C PHE A 276 12.91 13.26 16.58
N VAL A 277 11.87 12.86 17.31
CA VAL A 277 11.89 12.79 18.78
C VAL A 277 12.87 11.71 19.26
N ILE A 278 12.95 10.55 18.59
CA ILE A 278 13.95 9.51 18.89
C ILE A 278 15.37 10.06 18.73
N PHE A 279 15.64 10.79 17.65
CA PHE A 279 16.97 11.33 17.39
C PHE A 279 17.36 12.42 18.39
N VAL A 280 16.43 13.32 18.72
CA VAL A 280 16.65 14.35 19.74
C VAL A 280 16.82 13.72 21.11
N GLY A 281 15.99 12.73 21.47
CA GLY A 281 16.08 11.98 22.73
C GLY A 281 17.46 11.33 22.90
N ALA A 282 17.98 10.73 21.82
CA ALA A 282 19.29 10.09 21.81
C ALA A 282 20.43 11.08 22.06
N ILE A 283 20.36 12.28 21.48
CA ILE A 283 21.40 13.31 21.69
C ILE A 283 21.32 13.89 23.10
N VAL A 284 20.10 14.16 23.59
CA VAL A 284 19.89 14.78 24.90
C VAL A 284 20.31 13.83 26.01
N ILE A 285 19.91 12.57 25.97
CA ILE A 285 20.27 11.59 27.00
C ILE A 285 21.78 11.35 27.03
N LEU A 286 22.42 11.26 25.85
CA LEU A 286 23.86 11.09 25.73
C LEU A 286 24.65 12.24 26.39
N LYS A 287 24.18 13.49 26.27
CA LYS A 287 24.88 14.66 26.83
C LYS A 287 24.56 14.96 28.29
N VAL A 288 23.34 14.65 28.73
CA VAL A 288 22.86 15.00 30.06
C VAL A 288 23.32 13.97 31.09
N GLU A 289 23.36 12.70 30.70
CA GLU A 289 23.75 11.59 31.57
C GLU A 289 25.24 11.22 31.43
N GLU A 290 26.03 12.03 30.71
CA GLU A 290 27.49 11.93 30.55
C GLU A 290 28.22 12.31 31.86
N THR A 291 27.82 11.72 32.99
CA THR A 291 28.41 11.97 34.31
C THR A 291 29.21 10.77 34.80
N PRO A 292 30.28 10.98 35.61
CA PRO A 292 31.27 9.94 35.94
C PRO A 292 30.74 8.75 36.75
N THR A 293 29.49 8.83 37.21
CA THR A 293 28.85 7.86 38.12
C THR A 293 27.77 7.02 37.45
N ALA A 294 27.37 7.32 36.21
CA ALA A 294 26.39 6.52 35.48
C ALA A 294 27.11 5.32 34.81
N SER A 295 26.52 4.14 34.93
CA SER A 295 27.02 2.91 34.34
C SER A 295 27.28 3.04 32.84
N HIS A 296 28.25 2.26 32.34
CA HIS A 296 28.73 2.17 30.94
C HIS A 296 27.67 1.90 29.84
N ASP A 297 26.37 1.97 30.15
CA ASP A 297 25.28 1.52 29.28
C ASP A 297 24.94 2.53 28.17
N LEU A 298 25.37 3.80 28.28
CA LEU A 298 25.12 4.88 27.30
C LEU A 298 26.39 5.45 26.66
N ASP A 299 27.49 4.70 26.62
CA ASP A 299 28.81 5.18 26.12
C ASP A 299 28.85 5.54 24.62
N SER A 300 27.80 5.24 23.86
CA SER A 300 27.75 5.52 22.42
C SER A 300 26.42 6.09 21.98
N PHE A 301 26.47 6.99 21.00
CA PHE A 301 25.28 7.48 20.30
C PHE A 301 24.38 6.33 19.80
N ALA A 302 24.96 5.21 19.38
CA ALA A 302 24.20 4.04 18.94
C ALA A 302 23.35 3.42 20.06
N TRP A 303 23.88 3.36 21.29
CA TRP A 303 23.16 2.86 22.47
C TRP A 303 22.07 3.83 22.94
N SER A 304 22.37 5.14 22.94
CA SER A 304 21.38 6.18 23.24
C SER A 304 20.23 6.21 22.22
N LEU A 305 20.53 5.95 20.95
CA LEU A 305 19.54 5.82 19.88
C LEU A 305 18.68 4.56 20.06
N TRP A 306 19.29 3.44 20.43
CA TRP A 306 18.59 2.20 20.75
C TRP A 306 17.62 2.40 21.92
N TRP A 307 18.07 3.03 23.01
CA TRP A 307 17.23 3.34 24.16
C TRP A 307 16.07 4.27 23.79
N SER A 308 16.32 5.33 23.02
CA SER A 308 15.26 6.26 22.59
C SER A 308 14.23 5.57 21.69
N PHE A 309 14.70 4.66 20.81
CA PHE A 309 13.83 3.87 19.95
C PHE A 309 12.93 2.92 20.75
N THR A 310 13.49 2.14 21.68
CA THR A 310 12.69 1.23 22.51
C THR A 310 11.72 2.00 23.41
N THR A 311 12.12 3.16 23.91
CA THR A 311 11.25 4.03 24.72
C THR A 311 10.02 4.51 23.96
N VAL A 312 10.16 4.88 22.68
CA VAL A 312 9.03 5.29 21.83
C VAL A 312 8.15 4.10 21.42
N VAL A 313 8.73 2.94 21.13
CA VAL A 313 7.95 1.80 20.59
C VAL A 313 7.21 1.02 21.68
N THR A 314 7.82 0.84 22.86
CA THR A 314 7.27 -0.03 23.92
C THR A 314 7.10 0.67 25.27
N GLY A 315 7.44 1.95 25.39
CA GLY A 315 7.49 2.67 26.66
C GLY A 315 8.83 2.55 27.40
N GLY A 316 9.76 1.75 26.85
CA GLY A 316 11.13 1.59 27.36
C GLY A 316 11.27 0.42 28.33
N PHE A 317 12.40 -0.27 28.27
CA PHE A 317 12.73 -1.29 29.25
C PHE A 317 13.65 -0.70 30.32
N ALA A 318 13.26 -0.86 31.59
CA ALA A 318 13.99 -0.29 32.73
C ALA A 318 15.36 -0.96 32.97
N ASP A 319 15.61 -2.11 32.32
CA ASP A 319 16.88 -2.85 32.36
C ASP A 319 17.96 -2.25 31.44
N ILE A 320 17.57 -1.51 30.39
CA ILE A 320 18.52 -0.88 29.46
C ILE A 320 19.15 0.35 30.11
N TYR A 321 18.32 1.30 30.55
CA TYR A 321 18.79 2.50 31.24
C TYR A 321 17.63 3.25 31.88
N ASN A 322 17.79 3.65 33.14
CA ASN A 322 16.82 4.46 33.87
C ASN A 322 17.41 5.85 34.19
N PRO A 323 17.01 6.90 33.47
CA PRO A 323 17.58 8.24 33.66
C PRO A 323 17.36 8.76 35.08
N THR A 324 18.45 9.19 35.71
CA THR A 324 18.41 9.68 37.10
C THR A 324 18.35 11.20 37.18
N THR A 325 18.74 11.90 36.12
CA THR A 325 18.65 13.36 36.06
C THR A 325 17.21 13.82 35.81
N TRP A 326 16.84 14.98 36.36
CA TRP A 326 15.53 15.58 36.13
C TRP A 326 15.25 15.80 34.62
N VAL A 327 16.27 16.23 33.87
CA VAL A 327 16.17 16.42 32.42
C VAL A 327 16.00 15.07 31.69
N GLY A 328 16.71 14.02 32.12
CA GLY A 328 16.57 12.65 31.62
C GLY A 328 15.17 12.05 31.85
N GLN A 329 14.56 12.33 33.00
CA GLN A 329 13.20 11.90 33.30
C GLN A 329 12.16 12.64 32.45
N MET A 330 12.33 13.95 32.24
CA MET A 330 11.45 14.72 31.36
C MET A 330 11.51 14.25 29.91
N ILE A 331 12.71 13.95 29.38
CA ILE A 331 12.82 13.47 27.99
C ILE A 331 12.20 12.07 27.84
N THR A 332 12.35 11.21 28.84
CA THR A 332 11.68 9.89 28.89
C THR A 332 10.16 10.05 28.80
N ALA A 333 9.57 10.95 29.59
CA ALA A 333 8.14 11.20 29.55
C ALA A 333 7.66 11.66 28.16
N VAL A 334 8.43 12.53 27.48
CA VAL A 334 8.13 12.99 26.12
C VAL A 334 8.24 11.84 25.11
N LEU A 335 9.26 10.98 25.22
CA LEU A 335 9.44 9.80 24.36
C LEU A 335 8.28 8.80 24.50
N VAL A 336 7.87 8.50 25.73
CA VAL A 336 6.75 7.60 26.01
C VAL A 336 5.43 8.18 25.46
N LEU A 337 5.15 9.45 25.72
CA LEU A 337 3.95 10.12 25.20
C LEU A 337 3.94 10.14 23.66
N SER A 338 5.10 10.36 23.05
CA SER A 338 5.31 10.26 21.61
C SER A 338 4.91 8.89 21.06
N GLY A 339 5.34 7.82 21.74
CA GLY A 339 4.98 6.45 21.43
C GLY A 339 3.48 6.20 21.45
N MET A 340 2.81 6.63 22.53
CA MET A 340 1.37 6.51 22.67
C MET A 340 0.60 7.24 21.57
N ILE A 341 1.04 8.45 21.20
CA ILE A 341 0.45 9.21 20.08
C ILE A 341 0.63 8.45 18.76
N LEU A 342 1.82 7.86 18.52
CA LEU A 342 2.11 7.11 17.31
C LEU A 342 1.17 5.89 17.17
N ILE A 343 0.99 5.13 18.26
CA ILE A 343 0.06 3.99 18.30
C ILE A 343 -1.39 4.46 18.09
N GLY A 344 -1.80 5.53 18.76
CA GLY A 344 -3.15 6.10 18.60
C GLY A 344 -3.44 6.55 17.16
N VAL A 345 -2.48 7.20 16.51
CA VAL A 345 -2.60 7.56 15.09
C VAL A 345 -2.66 6.31 14.23
N PHE A 346 -1.85 5.29 14.51
CA PHE A 346 -1.87 4.03 13.77
C PHE A 346 -3.25 3.36 13.82
N THR A 347 -3.82 3.23 15.03
CA THR A 347 -5.17 2.70 15.22
C THR A 347 -6.21 3.56 14.51
N ALA A 348 -6.16 4.89 14.66
CA ALA A 348 -7.10 5.80 14.00
C ALA A 348 -7.01 5.74 12.47
N THR A 349 -5.81 5.59 11.90
CA THR A 349 -5.63 5.44 10.44
C THR A 349 -6.19 4.12 9.95
N LEU A 350 -5.98 3.03 10.69
CA LEU A 350 -6.55 1.72 10.40
C LEU A 350 -8.08 1.79 10.42
N THR A 351 -8.66 2.38 11.47
CA THR A 351 -10.10 2.61 11.55
C THR A 351 -10.59 3.49 10.41
N SER A 352 -9.89 4.58 10.06
CA SER A 352 -10.31 5.47 8.97
C SER A 352 -10.23 4.83 7.59
N LEU A 353 -9.40 3.81 7.39
CA LEU A 353 -9.37 3.07 6.12
C LEU A 353 -10.54 2.09 6.04
N TYR A 354 -10.91 1.46 7.15
CA TYR A 354 -12.10 0.62 7.23
C TYR A 354 -13.41 1.41 7.21
N VAL A 355 -13.43 2.61 7.79
CA VAL A 355 -14.63 3.48 7.90
C VAL A 355 -14.70 4.49 6.76
N GLY A 356 -13.59 4.81 6.11
CA GLY A 356 -13.52 5.76 5.00
C GLY A 356 -14.42 5.37 3.82
N GLU A 357 -14.54 4.06 3.58
CA GLU A 357 -15.49 3.49 2.62
C GLU A 357 -16.95 3.79 3.02
N GLU A 358 -17.30 3.68 4.32
CA GLU A 358 -18.65 3.99 4.81
C GLU A 358 -18.98 5.49 4.75
N THR A 359 -18.00 6.37 4.97
CA THR A 359 -18.25 7.83 5.00
C THR A 359 -18.41 8.44 3.61
N ASP A 360 -17.67 7.98 2.61
CA ASP A 360 -17.83 8.45 1.23
C ASP A 360 -19.19 7.99 0.68
N ASP A 361 -19.63 6.77 1.04
CA ASP A 361 -20.97 6.26 0.74
C ASP A 361 -22.09 7.07 1.44
N LEU A 362 -21.87 7.48 2.69
CA LEU A 362 -22.79 8.35 3.44
C LEU A 362 -22.87 9.77 2.85
N GLU A 363 -21.75 10.31 2.36
CA GLU A 363 -21.71 11.64 1.73
C GLU A 363 -22.38 11.60 0.35
N GLU A 364 -22.19 10.54 -0.44
CA GLU A 364 -22.92 10.32 -1.71
C GLU A 364 -24.42 10.09 -1.47
N LEU A 365 -24.78 9.34 -0.42
CA LEU A 365 -26.17 9.13 -0.02
C LEU A 365 -26.81 10.45 0.44
N SER A 366 -26.09 11.28 1.19
CA SER A 366 -26.55 12.62 1.61
C SER A 366 -26.75 13.54 0.41
N GLU A 367 -25.82 13.59 -0.55
CA GLU A 367 -25.97 14.39 -1.77
C GLU A 367 -27.16 13.91 -2.63
N ARG A 368 -27.37 12.58 -2.73
CA ARG A 368 -28.56 12.00 -3.39
C ARG A 368 -29.85 12.31 -2.65
N MET A 369 -29.83 12.35 -1.31
CA MET A 369 -30.98 12.75 -0.51
C MET A 369 -31.29 14.23 -0.68
N ASP A 370 -30.31 15.13 -0.67
CA ASP A 370 -30.51 16.56 -0.87
C ASP A 370 -31.06 16.88 -2.28
N THR A 371 -30.58 16.18 -3.31
CA THR A 371 -31.11 16.33 -4.67
C THR A 371 -32.54 15.81 -4.80
N LYS A 372 -32.88 14.68 -4.16
CA LYS A 372 -34.27 14.19 -4.13
C LYS A 372 -35.21 15.08 -3.32
N LEU A 373 -34.76 15.57 -2.15
CA LEU A 373 -35.54 16.46 -1.30
C LEU A 373 -35.82 17.80 -1.98
N SER A 374 -34.81 18.38 -2.66
CA SER A 374 -35.01 19.61 -3.44
C SER A 374 -35.94 19.42 -4.65
N ALA A 375 -35.89 18.26 -5.32
CA ALA A 375 -36.85 17.93 -6.39
C ALA A 375 -38.28 17.76 -5.86
N ILE A 376 -38.45 17.13 -4.70
CA ILE A 376 -39.77 16.97 -4.04
C ILE A 376 -40.30 18.32 -3.57
N GLN A 377 -39.46 19.15 -2.94
CA GLN A 377 -39.83 20.50 -2.51
C GLN A 377 -40.34 21.32 -3.70
N LYS A 378 -39.64 21.27 -4.83
CA LYS A 378 -40.06 21.95 -6.05
C LYS A 378 -41.40 21.43 -6.59
N GLN A 379 -41.63 20.12 -6.59
CA GLN A 379 -42.93 19.55 -6.99
C GLN A 379 -44.09 19.96 -6.05
N ILE A 380 -43.80 20.14 -4.77
CA ILE A 380 -44.79 20.61 -3.79
C ILE A 380 -45.12 22.07 -4.07
N ASP A 381 -44.10 22.92 -4.26
CA ASP A 381 -44.27 24.34 -4.56
C ASP A 381 -45.04 24.56 -5.87
N ASP A 382 -44.68 23.82 -6.94
CA ASP A 382 -45.37 23.86 -8.24
C ASP A 382 -46.87 23.47 -8.11
N ARG A 383 -47.18 22.45 -7.30
CA ARG A 383 -48.59 22.05 -7.04
C ARG A 383 -49.36 23.05 -6.19
N PHE A 384 -48.70 23.69 -5.24
CA PHE A 384 -49.33 24.74 -4.44
C PHE A 384 -49.66 25.96 -5.29
N GLU A 385 -48.77 26.36 -6.20
CA GLU A 385 -49.07 27.44 -7.17
C GLU A 385 -50.25 27.06 -8.08
N GLU A 386 -50.26 25.84 -8.63
CA GLU A 386 -51.35 25.38 -9.51
C GLU A 386 -52.71 25.32 -8.78
N GLN A 387 -52.73 24.91 -7.50
CA GLN A 387 -53.93 24.92 -6.65
C GLN A 387 -54.41 26.35 -6.38
N ASN A 388 -53.50 27.27 -6.06
CA ASN A 388 -53.83 28.66 -5.79
C ASN A 388 -54.37 29.38 -7.04
N GLU A 389 -53.83 29.08 -8.23
CA GLU A 389 -54.37 29.59 -9.49
C GLU A 389 -55.78 29.06 -9.77
N LYS A 390 -56.03 27.77 -9.55
CA LYS A 390 -57.37 27.17 -9.70
C LYS A 390 -58.38 27.78 -8.73
N ILE A 391 -57.98 28.05 -7.49
CA ILE A 391 -58.84 28.71 -6.49
C ILE A 391 -59.19 30.13 -6.93
N LYS A 392 -58.22 30.91 -7.43
CA LYS A 392 -58.48 32.25 -7.97
C LYS A 392 -59.46 32.22 -9.15
N GLN A 393 -59.28 31.29 -10.09
CA GLN A 393 -60.18 31.16 -11.25
C GLN A 393 -61.61 30.75 -10.88
N LEU A 394 -61.79 30.05 -9.76
CA LEU A 394 -63.12 29.70 -9.24
C LEU A 394 -63.77 30.89 -8.51
N GLN A 395 -62.98 31.71 -7.82
CA GLN A 395 -63.45 32.93 -7.17
C GLN A 395 -63.83 34.02 -8.17
N ASP A 396 -63.11 34.16 -9.29
CA ASP A 396 -63.42 35.13 -10.35
C ASP A 396 -64.65 34.74 -11.21
N LYS A 397 -65.16 33.51 -11.07
CA LYS A 397 -66.34 32.99 -11.80
C LYS A 397 -67.64 33.05 -10.99
N GLN A 398 -67.59 33.44 -9.71
CA GLN A 398 -68.75 33.78 -8.89
C GLN A 398 -68.97 35.28 -8.87
#